data_AF-A0A7C2CJF6-F1
#
_entry.id   AF-A0A7C2CJF6-F1
#
_cell.length_a   1.000
_cell.length_b   1.000
_cell.length_c   1.000
_cell.angle_alpha   90.00
_cell.angle_beta   90.00
_cell.angle_gamma   90.00
#
_symmetry.space_group_name_H-M   'P 1'
#
loop_
_entity.id
_entity.type
_entity.pdbx_description
1 polymer ?
#
loop_
_entity_poly.entity_id
_entity_poly.type
_entity_poly.pdbx_seq_one_letter_code
_entity_poly.pdbx_strand_id
1 'polypeptide(L)'
;MRKSIFLILASVIFFALVFCQLERGESRSTLLPPDTLLNIINEASGDLALQNEIFLAGVCRNRPPAEYTSGYFETRFLLEKLKEYGLSQAEIVELPTRSKTTWDAEMAELWLVKPTLQKLADLKDIPAFLCPGSVSTDVTAP
;
A
#
# COMPACT_ATOMS: atom_id res chain seq x y z
N MET A 1 11.73 -62.25 -0.57
CA MET A 1 12.34 -61.62 0.63
C MET A 1 13.17 -60.39 0.29
N ARG A 2 14.19 -60.47 -0.59
CA ARG A 2 15.10 -59.33 -0.90
C ARG A 2 14.42 -58.08 -1.50
N LYS A 3 13.39 -58.26 -2.33
CA LYS A 3 12.60 -57.15 -2.92
C LYS A 3 11.70 -56.43 -1.89
N SER A 4 11.09 -57.17 -0.97
CA SER A 4 10.26 -56.61 0.10
C SER A 4 11.09 -55.78 1.09
N ILE A 5 12.31 -56.23 1.40
CA ILE A 5 13.25 -55.45 2.24
C ILE A 5 13.63 -54.14 1.55
N PHE A 6 13.87 -54.18 0.23
CA PHE A 6 14.21 -52.98 -0.55
C PHE A 6 13.06 -51.96 -0.59
N LEU A 7 11.82 -52.43 -0.73
CA LEU A 7 10.62 -51.57 -0.72
C LEU A 7 10.39 -50.93 0.65
N ILE A 8 10.59 -51.68 1.74
CA ILE A 8 10.47 -51.14 3.10
C ILE A 8 11.54 -50.08 3.33
N LEU A 9 12.79 -50.34 2.94
CA LEU A 9 13.87 -49.38 3.10
C LEU A 9 13.64 -48.11 2.29
N ALA A 10 13.17 -48.23 1.04
CA ALA A 10 12.82 -47.09 0.20
C ALA A 10 11.67 -46.27 0.80
N SER A 11 10.65 -46.92 1.38
CA SER A 11 9.55 -46.25 2.06
C SER A 11 10.01 -45.49 3.31
N VAL A 12 10.90 -46.09 4.11
CA VAL A 12 11.48 -45.45 5.31
C VAL A 12 12.31 -44.22 4.92
N ILE A 13 13.14 -44.33 3.87
CA ILE A 13 13.94 -43.21 3.37
C ILE A 13 13.02 -42.10 2.82
N PHE A 14 11.97 -42.46 2.08
CA PHE A 14 11.00 -41.49 1.57
C PHE A 14 10.28 -40.75 2.71
N PHE A 15 9.85 -41.47 3.74
CA PHE A 15 9.25 -40.86 4.93
C PHE A 15 10.24 -39.96 5.70
N ALA A 16 11.49 -40.39 5.87
CA ALA A 16 12.51 -39.57 6.53
C ALA A 16 12.80 -38.26 5.76
N LEU A 17 12.81 -38.31 4.42
CA LEU A 17 12.98 -37.13 3.58
C LEU A 17 11.80 -36.15 3.70
N VAL A 18 10.56 -36.65 3.79
CA VAL A 18 9.36 -35.81 4.01
C VAL A 18 9.39 -35.15 5.38
N PHE A 19 9.80 -35.87 6.43
CA PHE A 19 9.90 -35.32 7.79
C PHE A 19 11.08 -34.34 7.96
N CYS A 20 12.15 -34.46 7.18
CA CYS A 20 13.25 -33.49 7.20
C CYS A 20 12.84 -32.11 6.64
N GLN A 21 11.86 -32.06 5.72
CA GLN A 21 11.28 -30.80 5.21
C GLN A 21 10.30 -30.14 6.21
N LEU A 22 9.95 -30.83 7.31
CA LEU A 22 9.09 -30.28 8.38
C LEU A 22 9.87 -29.48 9.42
N GLU A 23 11.16 -29.22 9.21
CA GLU A 23 11.84 -28.14 9.92
C GLU A 23 11.16 -26.82 9.55
N ARG A 24 10.19 -26.43 10.39
CA ARG A 24 9.76 -25.04 10.50
C ARG A 24 11.05 -24.26 10.71
N GLY A 25 11.46 -23.48 9.70
CA GLY A 25 12.73 -22.78 9.70
C GLY A 25 12.99 -22.14 11.04
N GLU A 26 14.26 -22.19 11.50
CA GLU A 26 14.72 -21.68 12.80
C GLU A 26 13.82 -20.55 13.32
N SER A 27 13.23 -20.76 14.50
CA SER A 27 12.46 -19.73 15.18
C SER A 27 13.39 -18.55 15.42
N ARG A 28 13.36 -17.59 14.49
CA ARG A 28 14.13 -16.35 14.61
C ARG A 28 13.76 -15.74 15.95
N SER A 29 14.74 -15.30 16.72
CA SER A 29 14.46 -14.63 17.99
C SER A 29 13.53 -13.45 17.70
N THR A 30 12.35 -13.46 18.29
CA THR A 30 11.38 -12.37 18.16
C THR A 30 11.28 -11.60 19.47
N LEU A 31 10.80 -10.36 19.40
CA LEU A 31 10.59 -9.52 20.59
C LEU A 31 9.45 -10.05 21.48
N LEU A 32 8.56 -10.86 20.92
CA LEU A 32 7.36 -11.38 21.59
C LEU A 32 7.43 -12.91 21.71
N PRO A 33 6.83 -13.51 22.75
CA PRO A 33 6.71 -14.96 22.83
C PRO A 33 6.01 -15.54 21.58
N PRO A 34 6.39 -16.74 21.11
CA PRO A 34 5.80 -17.37 19.93
C PRO A 34 4.27 -17.48 20.00
N ASP A 35 3.72 -17.81 21.16
CA ASP A 35 2.26 -17.94 21.35
C ASP A 35 1.53 -16.61 21.16
N THR A 36 2.12 -15.50 21.62
CA THR A 36 1.56 -14.16 21.40
C THR A 36 1.53 -13.81 19.91
N LEU A 37 2.59 -14.13 19.17
CA LEU A 37 2.64 -13.91 17.73
C LEU A 37 1.59 -14.74 17.00
N LEU A 38 1.42 -16.00 17.36
CA LEU A 38 0.39 -16.86 16.79
C LEU A 38 -1.01 -16.30 17.04
N ASN A 39 -1.28 -15.80 18.25
CA ASN A 39 -2.56 -15.16 18.56
C ASN A 39 -2.79 -13.91 17.70
N ILE A 40 -1.78 -13.07 17.49
CA ILE A 40 -1.88 -11.90 16.61
C ILE A 40 -2.17 -12.32 15.16
N ILE A 41 -1.45 -13.33 14.66
CA ILE A 41 -1.62 -13.84 13.29
C ILE A 41 -3.02 -14.41 13.09
N ASN A 42 -3.53 -15.16 14.08
CA ASN A 42 -4.85 -15.79 13.98
C ASN A 42 -6.00 -14.78 14.09
N GLU A 43 -5.80 -13.66 14.78
CA GLU A 43 -6.79 -12.58 14.91
C GLU A 43 -6.80 -11.65 13.67
N ALA A 44 -5.64 -11.44 13.04
CA ALA A 44 -5.50 -10.50 11.92
C ALA A 44 -5.95 -11.11 10.58
N SER A 45 -7.18 -10.81 10.14
CA SER A 45 -7.67 -11.25 8.82
C SER A 45 -7.05 -10.49 7.63
N GLY A 46 -6.53 -9.28 7.87
CA GLY A 46 -6.01 -8.40 6.81
C GLY A 46 -7.09 -7.54 6.12
N ASP A 47 -8.36 -7.90 6.21
CA ASP A 47 -9.45 -7.17 5.55
C ASP A 47 -9.58 -5.72 6.03
N LEU A 48 -9.42 -5.49 7.34
CA LEU A 48 -9.47 -4.15 7.92
C LEU A 48 -8.33 -3.27 7.39
N ALA A 49 -7.14 -3.85 7.23
CA ALA A 49 -5.99 -3.14 6.67
C ALA A 49 -6.25 -2.78 5.19
N LEU A 50 -6.75 -3.74 4.40
CA LEU A 50 -7.08 -3.53 2.99
C LEU A 50 -8.17 -2.46 2.82
N GLN A 51 -9.21 -2.45 3.66
CA GLN A 51 -10.25 -1.42 3.61
C GLN A 51 -9.67 -0.02 3.84
N ASN A 52 -8.82 0.14 4.86
CA ASN A 52 -8.15 1.41 5.13
C ASN A 52 -7.24 1.84 3.96
N GLU A 53 -6.53 0.90 3.34
CA GLU A 53 -5.71 1.15 2.15
C GLU A 53 -6.57 1.63 0.97
N ILE A 54 -7.72 1.00 0.72
CA ILE A 54 -8.65 1.42 -0.33
C ILE A 54 -9.19 2.84 -0.06
N PHE A 55 -9.52 3.18 1.19
CA PHE A 55 -10.00 4.53 1.53
C PHE A 55 -8.92 5.60 1.35
N LEU A 56 -7.65 5.28 1.61
CA LEU A 56 -6.54 6.21 1.47
C LEU A 56 -6.03 6.34 0.03
N ALA A 57 -5.96 5.22 -0.69
CA ALA A 57 -5.19 5.09 -1.92
C ALA A 57 -5.94 4.41 -3.07
N GLY A 58 -7.23 4.07 -2.91
CA GLY A 58 -8.01 3.38 -3.94
C GLY A 58 -8.17 4.19 -5.23
N VAL A 59 -8.04 5.51 -5.16
CA VAL A 59 -8.01 6.41 -6.32
C VAL A 59 -6.96 7.50 -6.13
N CYS A 60 -6.37 7.96 -7.24
CA CYS A 60 -5.53 9.15 -7.23
C CYS A 60 -6.41 10.38 -7.02
N ARG A 61 -6.41 10.93 -5.81
CA ARG A 61 -7.21 12.11 -5.49
C ARG A 61 -6.44 13.39 -5.80
N ASN A 62 -7.11 14.37 -6.40
CA ASN A 62 -6.52 15.70 -6.50
C ASN A 62 -6.53 16.35 -5.11
N ARG A 63 -5.38 16.85 -4.66
CA ARG A 63 -5.29 17.49 -3.36
C ARG A 63 -5.76 18.95 -3.49
N PRO A 64 -6.83 19.37 -2.80
CA PRO A 64 -7.29 20.74 -2.87
C PRO A 64 -6.32 21.69 -2.13
N PRO A 65 -6.23 22.96 -2.55
CA PRO A 65 -5.36 23.96 -1.91
C PRO A 65 -5.53 24.09 -0.39
N ALA A 66 -6.77 23.91 0.10
CA ALA A 66 -7.10 24.02 1.52
C ALA A 66 -6.27 23.05 2.39
N GLU A 67 -5.99 21.83 1.90
CA GLU A 67 -5.28 20.81 2.66
C GLU A 67 -3.81 21.17 2.96
N TYR A 68 -3.19 22.03 2.16
CA TYR A 68 -1.84 22.53 2.44
C TYR A 68 -1.82 23.51 3.64
N THR A 69 -2.99 23.99 4.09
CA THR A 69 -3.12 24.95 5.19
C THR A 69 -3.84 24.40 6.41
N SER A 70 -4.85 23.55 6.20
CA SER A 70 -5.69 22.99 7.27
C SER A 70 -5.35 21.55 7.64
N GLY A 71 -4.28 20.99 7.05
CA GLY A 71 -3.87 19.60 7.23
C GLY A 71 -4.44 18.66 6.16
N TYR A 72 -3.68 17.60 5.89
CA TYR A 72 -3.98 16.64 4.83
C TYR A 72 -5.11 15.68 5.20
N PHE A 73 -5.87 15.26 4.19
CA PHE A 73 -6.90 14.22 4.34
C PHE A 73 -6.34 12.95 5.00
N GLU A 74 -5.19 12.46 4.52
CA GLU A 74 -4.61 11.20 4.98
C GLU A 74 -4.25 11.27 6.46
N THR A 75 -3.69 12.40 6.90
CA THR A 75 -3.33 12.65 8.30
C THR A 75 -4.56 12.66 9.20
N ARG A 76 -5.65 13.31 8.78
CA ARG A 76 -6.90 13.36 9.55
C ARG A 76 -7.56 11.99 9.63
N PHE A 77 -7.66 11.29 8.50
CA PHE A 77 -8.21 9.93 8.43
C PHE A 77 -7.45 8.98 9.37
N LEU A 78 -6.11 9.00 9.33
CA LEU A 78 -5.30 8.17 10.21
C LEU A 78 -5.49 8.52 11.69
N LEU A 79 -5.55 9.81 12.04
CA LEU A 79 -5.80 10.23 13.42
C LEU A 79 -7.14 9.71 13.94
N GLU A 80 -8.20 9.80 13.13
CA GLU A 80 -9.53 9.29 13.45
C GLU A 80 -9.50 7.78 13.67
N LYS A 81 -8.84 7.03 12.77
CA LYS A 81 -8.68 5.57 12.90
C LYS A 81 -7.87 5.16 14.13
N LEU A 82 -6.77 5.84 14.43
CA LEU A 82 -5.97 5.56 15.63
C LEU A 82 -6.82 5.74 16.91
N LYS A 83 -7.61 6.81 16.97
CA LYS A 83 -8.53 7.05 18.10
C LYS A 83 -9.63 6.00 18.18
N GLU A 84 -10.22 5.61 17.05
CA GLU A 84 -11.20 4.52 16.95
C GLU A 84 -10.62 3.20 17.50
N TYR A 85 -9.35 2.92 17.23
CA TYR A 85 -8.64 1.72 17.72
C TYR A 85 -8.15 1.82 19.18
N GLY A 86 -8.52 2.88 19.90
CA GLY A 86 -8.20 3.05 21.32
C GLY A 86 -6.91 3.80 21.62
N LEU A 87 -6.20 4.32 20.62
CA LEU A 87 -5.01 5.17 20.81
C LEU A 87 -5.43 6.62 21.03
N SER A 88 -6.04 6.88 22.19
CA SER A 88 -6.63 8.20 22.53
C SER A 88 -5.61 9.35 22.60
N GLN A 89 -4.35 9.03 22.87
CA GLN A 89 -3.25 10.00 22.95
C GLN A 89 -2.60 10.31 21.59
N ALA A 90 -3.09 9.73 20.49
CA ALA A 90 -2.57 10.06 19.16
C ALA A 90 -2.83 11.54 18.81
N GLU A 91 -1.82 12.20 18.25
CA GLU A 91 -1.84 13.61 17.86
C GLU A 91 -1.05 13.85 16.56
N ILE A 92 -1.30 15.00 15.93
CA ILE A 92 -0.60 15.42 14.72
C ILE A 92 0.59 16.29 15.14
N VAL A 93 1.78 15.92 14.67
CA VAL A 93 3.00 16.70 14.85
C VAL A 93 3.33 17.40 13.54
N GLU A 94 3.21 18.72 13.52
CA GLU A 94 3.57 19.55 12.37
C GLU A 94 5.09 19.75 12.30
N LEU A 95 5.68 19.38 11.16
CA LEU A 95 7.11 19.50 10.92
C LEU A 95 7.44 20.76 10.12
N PRO A 96 8.63 21.36 10.31
CA PRO A 96 9.00 22.56 9.56
C PRO A 96 9.07 22.28 8.05
N THR A 97 8.45 23.16 7.25
CA THR A 97 8.51 23.10 5.78
C THR A 97 9.76 23.79 5.23
N ARG A 98 10.28 23.29 4.10
CA ARG A 98 11.39 23.90 3.37
C ARG A 98 10.97 25.15 2.58
N SER A 99 9.70 25.26 2.24
CA SER A 99 9.16 26.36 1.43
C SER A 99 7.79 26.81 1.95
N LYS A 100 7.51 28.10 1.85
CA LYS A 100 6.19 28.68 2.17
C LYS A 100 5.14 28.40 1.08
N THR A 101 5.60 28.07 -0.13
CA THR A 101 4.75 27.81 -1.28
C THR A 101 5.04 26.43 -1.84
N THR A 102 4.01 25.79 -2.38
CA THR A 102 4.12 24.54 -3.12
C THR A 102 3.51 24.71 -4.50
N TRP A 103 3.95 23.88 -5.45
CA TRP A 103 3.29 23.76 -6.73
C TRP A 103 1.95 23.04 -6.55
N ASP A 104 0.92 23.55 -7.23
CA ASP A 104 -0.41 22.95 -7.29
C ASP A 104 -0.99 23.18 -8.68
N ALA A 105 -1.64 22.16 -9.24
CA ALA A 105 -2.17 22.22 -10.59
C ALA A 105 -3.63 22.68 -10.59
N GLU A 106 -3.92 23.73 -11.37
CA GLU A 106 -5.27 24.25 -11.49
C GLU A 106 -6.10 23.49 -12.55
N MET A 107 -5.47 23.15 -13.69
CA MET A 107 -6.10 22.50 -14.83
C MET A 107 -5.03 21.85 -15.72
N ALA A 108 -5.34 20.67 -16.28
CA ALA A 108 -4.58 20.11 -17.38
C ALA A 108 -5.47 19.15 -18.18
N GLU A 109 -5.41 19.24 -19.51
CA GLU A 109 -6.15 18.37 -20.41
C GLU A 109 -5.23 17.94 -21.56
N LEU A 110 -5.41 16.72 -22.03
CA LEU A 110 -4.75 16.19 -23.22
C LEU A 110 -5.81 15.80 -24.24
N TRP A 111 -5.69 16.31 -25.44
CA TRP A 111 -6.64 16.09 -26.53
C TRP A 111 -5.94 15.55 -27.78
N LEU A 112 -6.56 14.55 -28.40
CA LEU A 112 -6.31 14.22 -29.79
C LEU A 112 -7.12 15.21 -30.64
N VAL A 113 -6.43 15.98 -31.49
CA VAL A 113 -7.08 16.97 -32.37
C VAL A 113 -7.27 16.45 -33.80
N LYS A 114 -6.46 15.48 -34.24
CA LYS A 114 -6.54 14.82 -35.55
C LYS A 114 -6.19 13.33 -35.38
N PRO A 115 -6.83 12.42 -36.14
CA PRO A 115 -7.85 12.68 -37.17
C PRO A 115 -9.24 13.02 -36.61
N THR A 116 -9.50 12.73 -35.34
CA THR A 116 -10.78 12.97 -34.66
C THR A 116 -10.54 13.72 -33.37
N LEU A 117 -11.44 14.65 -33.03
CA LEU A 117 -11.39 15.37 -31.76
C LEU A 117 -11.81 14.44 -30.61
N GLN A 118 -10.90 14.16 -29.68
CA GLN A 118 -11.14 13.27 -28.54
C GLN A 118 -10.31 13.68 -27.32
N LYS A 119 -10.93 13.78 -26.14
CA LYS A 119 -10.21 13.95 -24.87
C LYS A 119 -9.52 12.63 -24.50
N LEU A 120 -8.23 12.68 -24.23
CA LEU A 120 -7.40 11.52 -23.84
C LEU A 120 -7.15 11.48 -22.34
N ALA A 121 -6.91 12.64 -21.72
CA ALA A 121 -6.68 12.75 -20.29
C ALA A 121 -7.16 14.10 -19.75
N ASP A 122 -7.53 14.12 -18.48
CA ASP A 122 -7.96 15.32 -17.75
C ASP A 122 -7.51 15.18 -16.29
N LEU A 123 -6.93 16.26 -15.75
CA LEU A 123 -6.53 16.36 -14.35
C LEU A 123 -7.69 16.08 -13.38
N LYS A 124 -8.92 16.48 -13.75
CA LYS A 124 -10.12 16.29 -12.94
C LYS A 124 -10.53 14.83 -12.84
N ASP A 125 -10.20 14.04 -13.86
CA ASP A 125 -10.57 12.62 -13.93
C ASP A 125 -9.52 11.77 -13.21
N ILE A 126 -8.23 11.90 -13.61
CA ILE A 126 -7.11 11.17 -13.00
C ILE A 126 -5.91 12.12 -12.87
N PRO A 127 -5.61 12.62 -11.66
CA PRO A 127 -4.53 13.58 -11.43
C PRO A 127 -3.13 13.05 -11.75
N ALA A 128 -2.94 11.73 -11.70
CA ALA A 128 -1.66 11.08 -11.95
C ALA A 128 -1.14 11.25 -13.39
N PHE A 129 -1.98 11.72 -14.32
CA PHE A 129 -1.54 12.01 -15.69
C PHE A 129 -0.66 13.27 -15.81
N LEU A 130 -0.69 14.17 -14.82
CA LEU A 130 0.11 15.39 -14.85
C LEU A 130 1.41 15.20 -14.04
N CYS A 131 2.54 15.54 -14.66
CA CYS A 131 3.84 15.54 -13.98
C CYS A 131 3.92 16.71 -12.98
N PRO A 132 4.25 16.48 -11.69
CA PRO A 132 4.41 17.55 -10.71
C PRO A 132 5.50 18.56 -11.11
N GLY A 133 5.24 19.85 -10.89
CA GLY A 133 6.18 20.92 -11.23
C GLY A 133 6.17 21.33 -12.71
N SER A 134 5.26 20.79 -13.52
CA SER A 134 5.06 21.22 -14.91
C SER A 134 4.73 22.72 -14.97
N VAL A 135 5.25 23.38 -16.01
CA VAL A 135 4.99 24.79 -16.29
C VAL A 135 3.73 24.94 -17.14
N SER A 136 2.97 26.01 -16.91
CA SER A 136 1.78 26.34 -17.70
C SER A 136 2.12 26.45 -19.18
N THR A 137 1.47 25.62 -20.00
CA THR A 137 1.76 25.49 -21.43
C THR A 137 0.47 25.12 -22.16
N ASP A 138 0.30 25.64 -23.38
CA ASP A 138 -0.72 25.24 -24.34
C ASP A 138 -0.04 25.03 -25.70
N VAL A 139 0.10 23.77 -26.11
CA VAL A 139 0.83 23.39 -27.33
C VAL A 139 0.13 22.25 -28.05
N THR A 140 0.21 22.28 -29.38
CA THR A 140 -0.17 21.18 -30.26
C THR A 140 1.08 20.63 -30.95
N ALA A 141 1.24 19.31 -30.92
CA ALA A 141 2.34 18.60 -31.57
C ALA A 141 1.81 17.71 -32.72
N PRO A 142 2.62 17.44 -33.76
CA PRO A 142 2.24 16.60 -34.89
C PRO A 142 2.13 15.11 -34.56
#